data_AF-A0A975HMQ9-F1
#
_entry.id   AF-A0A975HMQ9-F1
#
_cell.length_a   1.000
_cell.length_b   1.000
_cell.length_c   1.000
_cell.angle_alpha   90.00
_cell.angle_beta   90.00
_cell.angle_gamma   90.00
#
_symmetry.space_group_name_H-M   'P 1'
#
loop_
_entity.id
_entity.type
_entity.pdbx_description
1 polymer ?
#
loop_
_entity_poly.entity_id
_entity_poly.type
_entity_poly.pdbx_seq_one_letter_code
_entity_poly.pdbx_strand_id
1 'polypeptide(L)' 'MRLFKLKEPLDWHELDAYEDFHPNDLAGSLYLRIETQVLLANDKPQRAWVYHYQGPMHFAKVIEHGDYALHRQTLRLPRR' A
#
# COMPACT_ATOMS: atom_id res chain seq x y z
N MET A 1 8.01 7.34 -4.47
CA MET A 1 7.25 6.99 -3.25
C MET A 1 7.17 8.20 -2.32
N ARG A 2 6.00 8.49 -1.74
CA ARG A 2 5.83 9.54 -0.72
C ARG A 2 5.69 8.87 0.65
N LEU A 3 6.39 9.39 1.66
CA LEU A 3 6.32 8.89 3.03
C LEU A 3 5.64 9.96 3.89
N PHE A 4 4.66 9.54 4.68
CA PHE A 4 3.92 10.42 5.59
C PHE A 4 4.19 10.01 7.03
N LYS A 5 4.16 11.00 7.93
CA LYS A 5 4.21 10.78 9.38
C LYS A 5 2.82 11.07 9.94
N LEU A 6 2.24 10.07 10.59
CA LEU A 6 1.01 10.25 11.36
C LEU A 6 1.35 10.93 12.68
N LYS A 7 0.42 11.77 13.15
CA LYS A 7 0.65 12.57 14.37
C LYS A 7 -0.10 12.00 15.55
N GLU A 8 -1.24 11.36 15.32
CA GLU A 8 -2.14 10.93 16.38
C GLU A 8 -2.58 9.48 16.22
N PRO A 9 -2.88 8.77 17.33
CA PRO A 9 -3.37 7.39 17.26
C PRO A 9 -4.69 7.22 16.49
N LEU A 10 -5.56 8.24 16.48
CA LEU A 10 -6.83 8.20 15.73
C LEU A 10 -6.61 8.08 14.20
N ASP A 11 -5.49 8.60 13.69
CA ASP A 11 -5.12 8.48 12.28
C ASP A 11 -5.04 7.01 11.85
N TRP A 12 -4.63 6.12 12.76
CA TRP A 12 -4.54 4.69 12.47
C TRP A 12 -5.90 4.03 12.34
N HIS A 13 -6.86 4.36 13.20
CA HIS A 13 -8.19 3.76 13.13
C HIS A 13 -8.91 4.13 11.83
N GLU A 14 -8.79 5.39 11.40
CA GLU A 14 -9.38 5.84 10.14
C GLU A 14 -8.72 5.17 8.93
N LEU A 15 -7.38 5.04 8.92
CA LEU A 15 -6.66 4.33 7.87
C LEU A 15 -6.98 2.83 7.85
N ASP A 16 -7.03 2.20 9.03
CA ASP A 16 -7.37 0.78 9.17
C ASP A 16 -8.78 0.51 8.62
N ALA A 17 -9.75 1.38 8.94
CA ALA A 17 -11.10 1.28 8.40
C ALA A 17 -11.16 1.52 6.89
N TYR A 18 -10.38 2.48 6.37
CA TYR A 18 -10.33 2.77 4.93
C TYR A 18 -9.72 1.62 4.12
N GLU A 19 -8.65 1.00 4.64
CA GLU A 19 -7.95 -0.12 3.99
C GLU A 19 -8.55 -1.49 4.35
N ASP A 20 -9.66 -1.53 5.11
CA ASP A 20 -10.35 -2.75 5.53
C ASP A 20 -9.41 -3.74 6.27
N PHE A 21 -8.65 -3.19 7.22
CA PHE A 21 -7.81 -3.91 8.17
C PHE A 21 -8.47 -3.98 9.54
N HIS A 22 -8.57 -5.19 10.08
CA HIS A 22 -9.16 -5.46 11.39
C HIS A 22 -8.08 -6.04 12.33
N PRO A 23 -7.51 -5.25 13.24
CA PRO A 23 -6.40 -5.71 14.09
C PRO A 23 -6.77 -6.87 15.02
N ASN A 24 -8.05 -7.05 15.32
CA ASN A 24 -8.58 -8.14 16.13
C ASN A 24 -9.11 -9.33 15.29
N ASP A 25 -9.13 -9.21 13.97
CA ASP A 25 -9.52 -10.26 13.02
C ASP A 25 -8.67 -10.18 11.74
N LEU A 26 -7.44 -10.67 11.86
CA LEU A 26 -6.50 -10.70 10.73
C LEU A 26 -6.98 -11.62 9.59
N ALA A 27 -7.85 -12.60 9.86
CA ALA A 27 -8.34 -13.50 8.83
C ALA A 27 -9.44 -12.85 7.97
N GLY A 28 -10.24 -11.98 8.58
CA GLY A 28 -11.27 -11.18 7.90
C GLY A 28 -10.75 -9.90 7.22
N SER A 29 -9.48 -9.54 7.42
CA SER A 29 -8.89 -8.32 6.84
C SER A 29 -8.62 -8.46 5.34
N LEU A 30 -8.92 -7.41 4.56
CA LEU A 30 -8.57 -7.34 3.14
C LEU A 30 -7.08 -7.05 2.94
N TYR A 31 -6.53 -6.19 3.79
CA TYR A 31 -5.12 -5.84 3.85
C TYR A 31 -4.56 -6.05 5.25
N LEU A 32 -3.28 -6.40 5.33
CA LEU A 32 -2.53 -6.48 6.58
C LEU A 32 -1.61 -5.28 6.73
N ARG A 33 -1.64 -4.63 7.89
CA ARG A 33 -0.70 -3.57 8.23
C ARG A 33 0.61 -4.16 8.75
N ILE A 34 1.70 -3.97 8.00
CA ILE A 34 3.03 -4.49 8.35
C ILE A 34 4.06 -3.37 8.37
N GLU A 35 5.08 -3.51 9.21
CA GLU A 35 6.23 -2.61 9.21
C GLU A 35 7.33 -3.18 8.30
N THR A 36 7.77 -2.42 7.30
CA THR A 36 8.79 -2.85 6.34
C THR A 36 9.83 -1.76 6.07
N GLN A 37 10.95 -2.17 5.45
CA GLN A 37 11.92 -1.23 4.89
C GLN A 37 11.45 -0.76 3.52
N VAL A 38 11.38 0.56 3.34
CA VAL A 38 11.02 1.21 2.08
C VAL A 38 12.20 2.00 1.55
N LEU A 39 12.45 1.92 0.24
CA LEU A 39 13.50 2.68 -0.42
C LEU A 39 12.93 4.02 -0.92
N LEU A 40 13.55 5.12 -0.49
CA LEU A 40 13.22 6.46 -0.97
C LEU A 40 14.14 6.87 -2.13
N ALA A 41 13.76 7.92 -2.86
CA ALA A 41 14.51 8.40 -4.04
C ALA A 41 15.94 8.90 -3.75
N ASN A 42 16.30 9.04 -2.48
CA ASN A 42 17.66 9.39 -2.03
C ASN A 42 18.51 8.16 -1.70
N ASP A 43 18.08 6.96 -2.13
CA ASP A 43 18.68 5.65 -1.87
C ASP A 43 18.85 5.29 -0.38
N LYS A 44 18.21 6.03 0.53
CA LYS A 44 18.23 5.73 1.95
C LYS A 44 17.00 4.92 2.33
N PRO A 45 17.16 3.71 2.88
CA PRO A 45 16.03 2.95 3.41
C PRO A 45 15.43 3.66 4.64
N GLN A 46 14.12 3.55 4.79
CA GLN A 46 13.38 3.99 5.98
C GLN A 46 12.45 2.87 6.44
N ARG A 47 12.14 2.81 7.74
CA ARG A 47 11.06 1.93 8.24
C ARG A 47 9.73 2.65 8.11
N ALA A 48 8.72 1.96 7.60
CA ALA A 48 7.37 2.49 7.44
C ALA A 48 6.34 1.39 7.57
N TRP A 49 5.13 1.77 7.99
CA TRP A 49 3.97 0.90 7.92
C TRP A 49 3.38 0.92 6.50
N VAL A 50 3.00 -0.24 6.01
CA VAL A 50 2.37 -0.44 4.70
C VAL A 50 1.20 -1.41 4.84
N TYR A 51 0.20 -1.28 3.96
CA TYR A 51 -0.91 -2.23 3.85
C TYR A 51 -0.64 -3.21 2.72
N HIS A 52 -0.56 -4.49 3.07
CA HIS A 52 -0.32 -5.59 2.14
C HIS A 52 -1.61 -6.31 1.84
N TYR A 53 -1.97 -6.39 0.56
CA TYR A 53 -3.15 -7.14 0.14
C TYR A 53 -3.00 -8.61 0.53
N GLN A 54 -3.99 -9.15 1.26
CA GLN A 54 -3.95 -10.51 1.82
C GLN A 54 -4.59 -11.56 0.90
N GLY A 55 -5.20 -11.14 -0.20
CA GLY A 55 -5.86 -12.02 -1.16
C GLY A 55 -4.91 -12.69 -2.17
N PRO A 56 -5.41 -13.68 -2.93
CA PRO A 56 -4.64 -14.37 -3.95
C PRO A 56 -4.25 -13.43 -5.11
N MET A 57 -2.97 -13.45 -5.50
CA MET A 57 -2.40 -12.56 -6.52
C MET A 57 -2.11 -13.26 -7.86
N HIS A 58 -2.65 -14.46 -8.10
CA HIS A 58 -2.30 -15.29 -9.27
C HIS A 58 -2.47 -14.62 -10.64
N PHE A 59 -3.36 -13.63 -10.75
CA PHE A 59 -3.63 -12.90 -11.99
C PHE A 59 -3.19 -11.43 -11.93
N ALA A 60 -2.63 -10.99 -10.81
CA ALA A 60 -2.13 -9.63 -10.66
C ALA A 60 -0.83 -9.47 -11.45
N LYS A 61 -0.69 -8.33 -12.14
CA LYS A 61 0.55 -7.98 -12.83
C LYS A 61 1.42 -7.14 -11.92
N VAL A 62 2.71 -7.46 -11.87
CA VAL A 62 3.71 -6.62 -11.23
C VAL A 62 3.87 -5.34 -12.05
N ILE A 63 3.91 -4.20 -11.35
CA ILE A 63 4.27 -2.92 -11.94
C ILE A 63 5.77 -2.75 -11.72
N GLU A 64 6.58 -3.16 -12.70
CA GLU A 64 8.05 -3.23 -12.60
C GLU A 64 8.71 -1.92 -12.14
N HIS A 65 8.18 -0.77 -12.58
CA HIS A 65 8.69 0.55 -12.21
C HIS A 65 8.14 1.07 -10.87
N GLY A 66 7.21 0.36 -10.23
CA GLY A 66 6.65 0.71 -8.92
C GLY A 66 5.79 1.99 -8.86
N ASP A 67 5.53 2.65 -10.00
CA ASP A 67 4.70 3.86 -10.05
C ASP A 67 3.26 3.52 -10.43
N TYR A 68 2.43 3.29 -9.42
CA TYR A 68 1.02 2.99 -9.62
C TYR A 68 0.26 4.13 -10.32
N ALA A 69 0.60 5.39 -10.06
CA ALA A 69 -0.10 6.53 -10.66
C ALA A 69 0.16 6.59 -12.17
N LEU A 70 1.42 6.42 -12.58
CA LEU A 70 1.80 6.30 -13.99
C LEU A 70 1.14 5.08 -14.63
N HIS A 71 1.19 3.92 -13.97
CA HIS A 71 0.57 2.68 -14.47
C HIS A 71 -0.95 2.84 -14.66
N ARG A 72 -1.63 3.51 -13.73
CA ARG A 72 -3.07 3.75 -13.83
C ARG A 72 -3.45 4.64 -15.01
N GLN A 73 -2.58 5.57 -15.40
CA GLN A 73 -2.81 6.42 -16.57
C GLN A 73 -2.71 5.61 -17.87
N THR A 74 -1.76 4.66 -17.96
CA THR A 74 -1.62 3.82 -19.16
C THR A 74 -2.80 2.86 -19.36
N LEU A 75 -3.45 2.43 -18.28
CA LEU A 75 -4.69 1.64 -18.35
C LEU A 75 -5.92 2.44 -18.80
N ARG A 76 -5.90 3.78 -18.64
CA ARG A 76 -7.04 4.66 -18.97
C ARG A 76 -7.01 5.20 -20.39
N LEU A 77 -5.91 5.03 -21.13
CA LEU A 77 -5.82 5.46 -22.52
C LEU A 77 -6.47 4.41 -23.44
N PRO A 78 -7.40 4.80 -24.32
CA PRO A 78 -7.91 3.87 -25.33
C PRO A 78 -6.74 3.45 -26.23
N ARG A 79 -6.59 2.14 -26.42
CA ARG A 79 -5.68 1.59 -27.44
C ARG A 79 -6.12 2.14 -28.80
N ARG A 80 -5.26 2.95 -29.42
CA ARG A 80 -5.41 3.38 -30.82
C ARG A 80 -5.21 2.20 -31.77
#